data_AF-A0A2G5C0H2-F1
#
_entry.id   AF-A0A2G5C0H2-F1
#
_cell.length_a   1.000
_cell.length_b   1.000
_cell.length_c   1.000
_cell.angle_alpha   90.00
_cell.angle_beta   90.00
_cell.angle_gamma   90.00
#
_symmetry.space_group_name_H-M   'P 1'
#
loop_
_entity.id
_entity.type
_entity.pdbx_description
1 polymer ?
#
loop_
_entity_poly.entity_id
_entity_poly.type
_entity_poly.pdbx_seq_one_letter_code
_entity_poly.pdbx_strand_id
1 'polypeptide(L)'
;MASSILSKLMVITWLFLIIGLTLNYVVTLTSMLALEQLEPSITDFNDLIKNGDFVGYRKGTFVIDLLKRVSFDESKLKPYNSPEEGHELLSKGSQNGGVTAVFEEMPYVDIFLAKYCFKYAKVGPTHKTDGFGFVFPRGSPLVSDISKAVLEVTEGNKLMDLERAWFTPTTTCEDHRWPIFASTDPSSFIQLSICILILSLLITSSMFTNHLYKKPSYPMSTEEKKNS
;
A
#
# COMPACT_ATOMS: atom_id res chain seq x y z
N MET A 1 -13.20 -51.57 -12.56
CA MET A 1 -12.21 -50.59 -13.08
C MET A 1 -12.70 -49.14 -12.95
N ALA A 2 -13.97 -48.83 -13.24
CA ALA A 2 -14.54 -47.48 -13.12
C ALA A 2 -14.58 -46.88 -11.69
N SER A 3 -14.75 -47.72 -10.66
CA SER A 3 -14.74 -47.29 -9.25
C SER A 3 -13.39 -46.71 -8.80
N SER A 4 -12.27 -47.23 -9.33
CA SER A 4 -10.92 -46.74 -9.02
C SER A 4 -10.64 -45.37 -9.64
N ILE A 5 -11.17 -45.10 -10.83
CA ILE A 5 -10.99 -43.81 -11.52
C ILE A 5 -11.79 -42.72 -10.82
N LEU A 6 -13.04 -43.00 -10.43
CA LEU A 6 -13.89 -42.02 -9.73
C LEU A 6 -13.33 -41.67 -8.34
N SER A 7 -12.84 -42.67 -7.60
CA SER A 7 -12.19 -42.45 -6.30
C SER A 7 -10.90 -41.64 -6.42
N LYS A 8 -10.05 -41.93 -7.41
CA LYS A 8 -8.82 -41.16 -7.67
C LYS A 8 -9.11 -39.70 -8.03
N LEU A 9 -10.13 -39.44 -8.85
CA LEU A 9 -10.53 -38.09 -9.23
C LEU A 9 -11.13 -37.30 -8.07
N MET A 10 -11.91 -37.95 -7.20
CA MET A 10 -12.42 -37.34 -5.98
C MET A 10 -11.28 -36.89 -5.05
N VAL A 11 -10.25 -37.73 -4.88
CA VAL A 11 -9.05 -37.37 -4.11
C VAL A 11 -8.31 -36.19 -4.75
N ILE A 12 -8.18 -36.16 -6.08
CA ILE A 12 -7.53 -35.05 -6.80
C ILE A 12 -8.30 -33.73 -6.60
N THR A 13 -9.61 -33.72 -6.75
CA THR A 13 -10.44 -32.53 -6.48
C THR A 13 -10.30 -32.05 -5.04
N TRP A 14 -10.28 -32.99 -4.09
CA TRP A 14 -10.10 -32.68 -2.67
C TRP A 14 -8.73 -32.06 -2.38
N LEU A 15 -7.66 -32.56 -3.02
CA LEU A 15 -6.32 -31.99 -2.93
C LEU A 15 -6.27 -30.56 -3.46
N PHE A 16 -6.88 -30.27 -4.60
CA PHE A 16 -6.95 -28.90 -5.14
C PHE A 16 -7.69 -27.94 -4.19
N LEU A 17 -8.76 -28.41 -3.54
CA LEU A 17 -9.50 -27.63 -2.57
C LEU A 17 -8.63 -27.30 -1.34
N ILE A 18 -7.90 -28.27 -0.80
CA ILE A 18 -6.96 -28.06 0.32
C ILE A 18 -5.83 -27.09 -0.08
N ILE A 19 -5.27 -27.24 -1.28
CA ILE A 19 -4.22 -26.36 -1.79
C ILE A 19 -4.75 -24.93 -1.90
N GLY A 20 -5.94 -24.72 -2.48
CA GLY A 20 -6.56 -23.40 -2.60
C GLY A 20 -6.81 -22.74 -1.24
N LEU A 21 -7.31 -23.49 -0.27
CA LEU A 21 -7.49 -22.99 1.11
C LEU A 21 -6.17 -22.59 1.75
N THR A 22 -5.12 -23.41 1.57
CA THR A 22 -3.79 -23.13 2.12
C THR A 22 -3.18 -21.88 1.49
N LEU A 23 -3.32 -21.71 0.17
CA LEU A 23 -2.84 -20.52 -0.53
C LEU A 23 -3.58 -19.26 -0.08
N ASN A 24 -4.91 -19.34 0.09
CA ASN A 24 -5.69 -18.21 0.62
C ASN A 24 -5.25 -17.85 2.04
N TYR A 25 -5.04 -18.85 2.91
CA TYR A 25 -4.54 -18.63 4.27
C TYR A 25 -3.16 -17.95 4.26
N VAL A 26 -2.23 -18.41 3.41
CA VAL A 26 -0.90 -17.81 3.27
C VAL A 26 -1.00 -16.37 2.77
N VAL A 27 -1.84 -16.09 1.78
CA VAL A 27 -2.02 -14.71 1.25
C VAL A 27 -2.62 -13.79 2.31
N THR A 28 -3.68 -14.21 3.00
CA THR A 28 -4.31 -13.41 4.06
C THR A 28 -3.33 -13.15 5.20
N LEU A 29 -2.61 -14.17 5.65
CA LEU A 29 -1.60 -14.03 6.70
C LEU A 29 -0.48 -13.07 6.26
N THR A 30 0.02 -13.24 5.04
CA THR A 30 1.10 -12.39 4.52
C THR A 30 0.62 -10.95 4.33
N SER A 31 -0.64 -10.73 3.95
CA SER A 31 -1.25 -9.41 3.90
C SER A 31 -1.37 -8.76 5.28
N MET A 32 -1.70 -9.53 6.32
CA MET A 32 -1.73 -9.01 7.70
C MET A 32 -0.33 -8.64 8.20
N LEU A 33 0.68 -9.50 7.99
CA LEU A 33 2.06 -9.17 8.34
C LEU A 33 2.59 -7.96 7.58
N ALA A 34 2.23 -7.82 6.30
CA ALA A 34 2.60 -6.65 5.51
C ALA A 34 1.98 -5.37 6.07
N LEU A 35 0.75 -5.45 6.61
CA LEU A 35 0.07 -4.31 7.24
C LEU A 35 0.68 -3.95 8.60
N GLU A 36 1.06 -4.93 9.42
CA GLU A 36 1.74 -4.69 10.71
C GLU A 36 3.12 -4.03 10.53
N GLN A 37 3.86 -4.37 9.47
CA GLN A 37 5.13 -3.68 9.16
C GLN A 37 4.94 -2.21 8.74
N LEU A 38 3.73 -1.84 8.32
CA LEU A 38 3.39 -0.47 7.91
C LEU A 38 2.83 0.36 9.06
N GLU A 39 2.51 -0.23 10.21
CA GLU A 39 1.99 0.52 11.35
C GLU A 39 3.13 1.32 12.00
N PRO A 40 3.10 2.66 11.93
CA PRO A 40 4.18 3.45 12.48
C PRO A 40 4.12 3.36 14.00
N SER A 41 5.25 3.04 14.63
CA SER A 41 5.39 3.00 16.10
C SER A 41 5.09 4.35 16.78
N ILE A 42 4.97 5.42 16.00
CA ILE A 42 4.66 6.79 16.42
C ILE A 42 3.43 7.17 15.63
N THR A 43 2.42 7.71 16.29
CA THR A 43 1.17 8.10 15.63
C THR A 43 0.95 9.60 15.64
N ASP A 44 1.57 10.29 16.60
CA ASP A 44 1.46 11.74 16.78
C ASP A 44 2.78 12.33 17.33
N PHE A 45 2.99 13.64 17.15
CA PHE A 45 4.14 14.34 17.72
C PHE A 45 4.13 14.29 19.26
N ASN A 46 2.96 14.12 19.89
CA ASN A 46 2.85 13.92 21.34
C ASN A 46 3.61 12.67 21.82
N ASP A 47 3.66 11.61 21.01
CA ASP A 47 4.42 10.40 21.32
C ASP A 47 5.92 10.70 21.36
N LEU A 48 6.41 11.49 20.38
CA LEU A 48 7.82 11.93 20.31
C LEU A 48 8.22 12.75 21.55
N ILE A 49 7.35 13.66 21.99
CA ILE A 49 7.57 14.48 23.20
C ILE A 49 7.63 13.58 24.43
N LYS A 50 6.65 12.68 24.60
CA LYS A 50 6.56 11.77 25.75
C LYS A 50 7.75 10.82 25.83
N ASN A 51 8.24 10.34 24.70
CA ASN A 51 9.39 9.45 24.62
C ASN A 51 10.72 10.18 24.79
N GLY A 52 10.73 11.52 24.70
CA GLY A 52 11.94 12.33 24.76
C GLY A 52 12.86 12.12 23.55
N ASP A 53 12.25 11.84 22.39
CA ASP A 53 12.95 11.59 21.13
C ASP A 53 13.63 12.86 20.61
N PHE A 54 14.75 12.68 19.91
CA PHE A 54 15.36 13.77 19.14
C PHE A 54 14.61 13.93 17.82
N VAL A 55 14.31 15.16 17.44
CA VAL A 55 13.62 15.48 16.20
C VAL A 55 14.43 16.46 15.36
N GLY A 56 14.43 16.25 14.06
CA GLY A 56 15.16 17.07 13.11
C GLY A 56 14.30 18.18 12.51
N TYR A 57 14.93 19.29 12.17
CA TYR A 57 14.31 20.37 11.41
C TYR A 57 15.35 21.04 10.51
N ARG A 58 14.90 21.65 9.42
CA ARG A 58 15.79 22.38 8.52
C ARG A 58 16.19 23.73 9.09
N LYS A 59 17.49 24.02 9.07
CA LYS A 59 18.01 25.30 9.57
C LYS A 59 17.48 26.47 8.74
N GLY A 60 17.03 27.52 9.42
CA GLY A 60 16.53 28.75 8.79
C GLY A 60 15.05 28.70 8.38
N THR A 61 14.33 27.63 8.72
CA THR A 61 12.87 27.55 8.51
C THR A 61 12.10 27.95 9.77
N PHE A 62 10.83 28.31 9.59
CA PHE A 62 9.91 28.63 10.68
C PHE A 62 9.54 27.39 11.53
N VAL A 63 9.92 26.19 11.09
CA VAL A 63 9.58 24.93 11.75
C VAL A 63 10.11 24.89 13.18
N ILE A 64 11.27 25.49 13.44
CA ILE A 64 11.82 25.58 14.80
C ILE A 64 10.87 26.28 15.77
N ASP A 65 10.28 27.41 15.35
CA ASP A 65 9.37 28.18 16.19
C ASP A 65 8.04 27.46 16.40
N LEU A 66 7.60 26.69 15.39
CA LEU A 66 6.44 25.81 15.51
C LEU A 66 6.68 24.68 16.52
N LEU A 67 7.84 24.01 16.44
CA LEU A 67 8.20 22.93 17.36
C LEU A 67 8.31 23.42 18.80
N LYS A 68 8.88 24.61 19.02
CA LYS A 68 8.91 25.27 20.34
C LYS A 68 7.51 25.58 20.86
N ARG A 69 6.59 26.05 20.00
CA ARG A 69 5.21 26.37 20.39
C ARG A 69 4.42 25.14 20.84
N VAL A 70 4.69 23.98 20.23
CA VAL A 70 4.06 22.70 20.62
C VAL A 70 4.83 21.96 21.73
N SER A 71 5.69 22.68 22.47
CA SER A 71 6.37 22.19 23.68
C SER A 71 7.45 21.11 23.46
N PHE A 72 8.08 21.06 22.28
CA PHE A 72 9.34 20.30 22.16
C PHE A 72 10.46 20.99 22.95
N ASP A 73 11.23 20.18 23.68
CA ASP A 73 12.45 20.63 24.36
C ASP A 73 13.51 21.03 23.33
N GLU A 74 14.04 22.24 23.43
CA GLU A 74 15.07 22.76 22.52
C GLU A 74 16.33 21.87 22.49
N SER A 75 16.68 21.22 23.60
CA SER A 75 17.82 20.29 23.68
C SER A 75 17.62 19.02 22.84
N LYS A 76 16.37 18.73 22.44
CA LYS A 76 15.98 17.59 21.61
C LYS A 76 15.83 17.94 20.13
N LEU A 77 15.99 19.21 19.77
CA LEU A 77 15.89 19.67 18.39
C LEU A 77 17.26 19.61 17.71
N LYS A 78 17.34 18.98 16.54
CA LYS A 78 18.56 18.89 15.73
C LYS A 78 18.41 19.60 14.39
N PRO A 79 19.15 20.69 14.15
CA PRO A 79 19.14 21.34 12.85
C PRO A 79 19.90 20.50 11.81
N TYR A 80 19.47 20.54 10.56
CA TYR A 80 20.24 20.08 9.40
C TYR A 80 20.11 21.04 8.21
N ASN A 81 21.01 20.92 7.24
CA ASN A 81 21.18 21.85 6.13
C ASN A 81 20.99 21.20 4.76
N SER A 82 20.87 19.88 4.64
CA SER A 82 20.57 19.20 3.37
C SER A 82 19.70 17.95 3.52
N PRO A 83 19.01 17.49 2.46
CA PRO A 83 18.30 16.21 2.47
C PRO A 83 19.19 15.01 2.80
N GLU A 84 20.47 15.05 2.48
CA GLU A 84 21.44 14.00 2.79
C GLU A 84 21.76 13.96 4.28
N GLU A 85 21.96 15.14 4.90
CA GLU A 85 22.16 15.25 6.34
C GLU A 85 20.91 14.82 7.12
N GLY A 86 19.71 15.19 6.63
CA GLY A 86 18.44 14.70 7.18
C GLY A 86 18.30 13.18 7.11
N HIS A 87 18.68 12.57 5.97
CA HIS A 87 18.73 11.12 5.81
C HIS A 87 19.72 10.45 6.77
N GLU A 88 20.91 11.03 6.96
CA GLU A 88 21.91 10.52 7.89
C GLU A 88 21.38 10.53 9.34
N LEU A 89 20.76 11.64 9.76
CA LEU A 89 20.16 11.77 11.09
C LEU A 89 19.04 10.75 11.31
N LEU A 90 18.12 10.61 10.35
CA LEU A 90 17.04 9.63 10.42
C LEU A 90 17.57 8.19 10.45
N SER A 91 18.60 7.89 9.65
CA SER A 91 19.20 6.55 9.59
C SER A 91 19.90 6.15 10.88
N LYS A 92 20.45 7.11 11.64
CA LYS A 92 21.04 6.86 12.96
C LYS A 92 19.96 6.59 14.03
N GLY A 93 18.80 7.25 13.93
CA GLY A 93 17.75 7.22 14.95
C GLY A 93 18.16 7.94 16.24
N SER A 94 17.19 8.29 17.09
CA SER A 94 17.46 9.05 18.33
C SER A 94 18.45 8.36 19.28
N GLN A 95 18.40 7.03 19.36
CA GLN A 95 19.25 6.26 20.27
C GLN A 95 20.74 6.32 19.90
N ASN A 96 21.09 6.53 18.63
CA ASN A 96 22.48 6.59 18.17
C ASN A 96 22.92 8.02 17.80
N GLY A 97 22.34 9.03 18.47
CA GLY A 97 22.69 10.42 18.22
C GLY A 97 22.14 11.00 16.91
N GLY A 98 21.17 10.33 16.28
CA GLY A 98 20.37 10.83 15.16
C GLY A 98 19.06 11.48 15.62
N VAL A 99 18.01 11.31 14.81
CA VAL A 99 16.63 11.76 15.08
C VAL A 99 15.64 10.65 14.75
N THR A 100 14.51 10.62 15.45
CA THR A 100 13.42 9.68 15.18
C THR A 100 12.50 10.18 14.07
N ALA A 101 12.33 11.50 13.97
CA ALA A 101 11.49 12.14 12.95
C ALA A 101 12.12 13.45 12.48
N VAL A 102 11.74 13.90 11.29
CA VAL A 102 12.06 15.24 10.76
C VAL A 102 10.77 15.97 10.44
N PHE A 103 10.73 17.26 10.72
CA PHE A 103 9.61 18.14 10.38
C PHE A 103 10.01 19.10 9.27
N GLU A 104 9.24 19.11 8.18
CA GLU A 104 9.46 19.91 6.97
C GLU A 104 8.14 20.30 6.32
N GLU A 105 8.17 21.27 5.42
CA GLU A 105 7.03 21.58 4.56
C GLU A 105 6.77 20.44 3.56
N MET A 106 5.48 20.17 3.29
CA MET A 106 5.02 19.04 2.46
C MET A 106 5.77 18.84 1.12
N PRO A 107 6.02 19.86 0.28
CA PRO A 107 6.71 19.63 -1.00
C PRO A 107 8.15 19.11 -0.81
N TYR A 108 8.83 19.50 0.28
CA TYR A 108 10.16 18.96 0.58
C TYR A 108 10.08 17.53 1.08
N VAL A 109 9.05 17.19 1.86
CA VAL A 109 8.77 15.81 2.28
C VAL A 109 8.53 14.91 1.06
N ASP A 110 7.73 15.37 0.09
CA ASP A 110 7.44 14.60 -1.12
C ASP A 110 8.71 14.30 -1.94
N ILE A 111 9.56 15.30 -2.14
CA ILE A 111 10.87 15.11 -2.79
C ILE A 111 11.76 14.16 -1.97
N PHE A 112 11.77 14.31 -0.65
CA PHE A 112 12.59 13.47 0.23
C PHE A 112 12.17 11.99 0.15
N LEU A 113 10.88 11.72 0.18
CA LEU A 113 10.34 10.36 0.04
C LEU A 113 10.56 9.81 -1.37
N ALA A 114 10.45 10.63 -2.41
CA ALA A 114 10.79 10.21 -3.78
C ALA A 114 12.27 9.80 -3.91
N LYS A 115 13.17 10.46 -3.19
CA LYS A 115 14.60 10.18 -3.19
C LYS A 115 14.98 8.94 -2.39
N TYR A 116 14.33 8.70 -1.25
CA TYR A 116 14.67 7.60 -0.34
C TYR A 116 13.66 6.45 -0.31
N CYS A 117 12.65 6.50 -1.18
CA CYS A 117 11.65 5.46 -1.41
C CYS A 117 11.01 4.97 -0.10
N PHE A 118 10.97 3.65 0.10
CA PHE A 118 10.31 2.97 1.21
C PHE A 118 11.07 3.02 2.55
N LYS A 119 12.17 3.78 2.65
CA LYS A 119 12.92 3.88 3.92
C LYS A 119 12.20 4.72 4.98
N TYR A 120 11.31 5.60 4.55
CA TYR A 120 10.63 6.56 5.42
C TYR A 120 9.16 6.66 5.02
N ALA A 121 8.34 7.12 5.97
CA ALA A 121 6.92 7.34 5.76
C ALA A 121 6.50 8.67 6.39
N LYS A 122 5.43 9.27 5.86
CA LYS A 122 4.73 10.36 6.54
C LYS A 122 3.95 9.77 7.70
N VAL A 123 4.06 10.38 8.86
CA VAL A 123 3.45 9.89 10.10
C VAL A 123 2.69 11.03 10.77
N GLY A 124 1.51 10.71 11.30
CA GLY A 124 0.67 11.64 12.03
C GLY A 124 -0.07 12.66 11.16
N PRO A 125 -0.81 13.56 11.81
CA PRO A 125 -1.59 14.58 11.11
C PRO A 125 -0.69 15.60 10.42
N THR A 126 -1.06 16.03 9.22
CA THR A 126 -0.42 17.17 8.56
C THR A 126 -0.96 18.47 9.14
N HIS A 127 -0.08 19.29 9.70
CA HIS A 127 -0.46 20.61 10.21
C HIS A 127 -0.46 21.65 9.08
N LYS A 128 -1.63 22.26 8.84
CA LYS A 128 -1.76 23.30 7.82
C LYS A 128 -1.03 24.57 8.26
N THR A 129 -0.17 25.09 7.38
CA THR A 129 0.55 26.36 7.56
C THR A 129 0.10 27.37 6.50
N ASP A 130 0.59 28.62 6.60
CA ASP A 130 0.19 29.74 5.73
C ASP A 130 0.71 29.62 4.27
N GLY A 131 1.53 28.62 3.99
CA GLY A 131 2.01 28.30 2.63
C GLY A 131 3.15 29.18 2.12
N PHE A 132 3.39 29.11 0.82
CA PHE A 132 4.42 29.88 0.11
C PHE A 132 3.83 31.14 -0.52
N GLY A 133 4.60 32.22 -0.59
CA GLY A 133 4.14 33.48 -1.17
C GLY A 133 5.28 34.33 -1.75
N PHE A 134 4.89 35.28 -2.60
CA PHE A 134 5.78 36.30 -3.14
C PHE A 134 5.80 37.52 -2.23
N VAL A 135 6.99 38.08 -1.99
CA VAL A 135 7.17 39.25 -1.11
C VAL A 135 7.51 40.49 -1.93
N PHE A 136 6.86 41.61 -1.59
CA PHE A 136 7.10 42.90 -2.21
C PHE A 136 7.24 43.99 -1.14
N PRO A 137 8.00 45.07 -1.42
CA PRO A 137 8.00 46.25 -0.55
C PRO A 137 6.59 46.82 -0.38
N ARG A 138 6.32 47.41 0.79
CA ARG A 138 5.04 48.08 1.04
C ARG A 138 4.80 49.18 0.01
N GLY A 139 3.60 49.19 -0.57
CA GLY A 139 3.21 50.13 -1.63
C GLY A 139 3.67 49.73 -3.03
N SER A 140 4.27 48.55 -3.22
CA SER A 140 4.63 48.05 -4.55
C SER A 140 3.40 47.93 -5.46
N PRO A 141 3.43 48.48 -6.69
CA PRO A 141 2.33 48.34 -7.63
C PRO A 141 2.17 46.90 -8.14
N LEU A 142 3.20 46.06 -8.00
CA LEU A 142 3.22 44.68 -8.51
C LEU A 142 2.32 43.72 -7.72
N VAL A 143 1.92 44.08 -6.50
CA VAL A 143 1.18 43.17 -5.61
C VAL A 143 -0.11 42.71 -6.28
N SER A 144 -0.89 43.64 -6.82
CA SER A 144 -2.18 43.31 -7.46
C SER A 144 -2.00 42.41 -8.68
N ASP A 145 -1.06 42.74 -9.55
CA ASP A 145 -0.82 42.00 -10.80
C ASP A 145 -0.32 40.58 -10.52
N ILE A 146 0.62 40.43 -9.58
CA ILE A 146 1.15 39.12 -9.22
C ILE A 146 0.11 38.29 -8.47
N SER A 147 -0.66 38.87 -7.55
CA SER A 147 -1.76 38.14 -6.88
C SER A 147 -2.78 37.62 -7.88
N LYS A 148 -3.13 38.41 -8.91
CA LYS A 148 -4.01 37.98 -9.99
C LYS A 148 -3.39 36.85 -10.82
N ALA A 149 -2.12 36.96 -11.19
CA ALA A 149 -1.42 35.92 -11.93
C ALA A 149 -1.31 34.60 -11.13
N VAL A 150 -1.11 34.69 -9.81
CA VAL A 150 -1.14 33.52 -8.93
C VAL A 150 -2.50 32.85 -8.97
N LEU A 151 -3.60 33.62 -8.82
CA LEU A 151 -4.96 33.08 -8.92
C LEU A 151 -5.20 32.37 -10.26
N GLU A 152 -4.83 33.00 -11.37
CA GLU A 152 -4.96 32.41 -12.72
C GLU A 152 -4.19 31.08 -12.87
N VAL A 153 -3.03 30.96 -12.22
CA VAL A 153 -2.24 29.71 -12.23
C VAL A 153 -2.84 28.65 -11.30
N THR A 154 -3.33 29.04 -10.12
CA THR A 154 -3.87 28.12 -9.11
C THR A 154 -5.27 27.61 -9.42
N GLU A 155 -6.10 28.41 -10.09
CA GLU A 155 -7.47 28.02 -10.49
C GLU A 155 -7.49 27.18 -11.78
N GLY A 156 -6.39 27.22 -12.55
CA GLY A 156 -6.22 26.43 -13.78
C GLY A 156 -5.40 25.16 -13.60
N ASN A 157 -5.21 24.42 -14.69
CA ASN A 157 -4.40 23.19 -14.70
C ASN A 157 -2.89 23.43 -14.69
N LYS A 158 -2.44 24.69 -14.88
CA LYS A 158 -1.01 25.03 -14.97
C LYS A 158 -0.24 24.64 -13.73
N LEU A 159 -0.83 24.81 -12.54
CA LEU A 159 -0.19 24.40 -11.30
C LEU A 159 0.00 22.87 -11.25
N MET A 160 -1.02 22.09 -11.61
CA MET A 160 -0.93 20.63 -11.65
C MET A 160 0.11 20.15 -12.68
N ASP A 161 0.21 20.81 -13.83
CA ASP A 161 1.21 20.48 -14.85
C ASP A 161 2.63 20.79 -14.38
N LEU A 162 2.82 21.90 -13.66
CA LEU A 162 4.07 22.24 -13.03
C LEU A 162 4.42 21.22 -11.94
N GLU A 163 3.46 20.86 -11.09
CA GLU A 163 3.67 19.87 -10.04
C GLU A 163 4.09 18.52 -10.63
N ARG A 164 3.41 18.08 -11.69
CA ARG A 164 3.78 16.86 -12.41
C ARG A 164 5.17 16.96 -13.04
N ALA A 165 5.52 18.09 -13.63
CA ALA A 165 6.82 18.25 -14.28
C ALA A 165 8.00 18.23 -13.28
N TRP A 166 7.82 18.78 -12.07
CA TRP A 166 8.91 19.00 -11.11
C TRP A 166 8.93 18.02 -9.93
N PHE A 167 7.78 17.49 -9.51
CA PHE A 167 7.67 16.57 -8.38
C PHE A 167 7.42 15.11 -8.78
N THR A 168 7.23 14.80 -10.06
CA THR A 168 7.21 13.39 -10.49
C THR A 168 8.61 12.79 -10.32
N PRO A 169 8.77 11.72 -9.52
CA PRO A 169 10.06 11.09 -9.31
C PRO A 169 10.65 10.62 -10.63
N THR A 170 11.87 11.07 -10.98
CA THR A 170 12.65 10.51 -12.09
C THR A 170 13.29 9.19 -11.70
N THR A 171 13.42 8.92 -10.40
CA THR A 171 13.88 7.66 -9.83
C THR A 171 12.73 6.67 -9.74
N THR A 172 12.77 5.63 -10.57
CA THR A 172 11.98 4.43 -10.35
C THR A 172 12.52 3.75 -9.09
N CYS A 173 11.76 3.80 -8.01
CA CYS A 173 12.03 2.94 -6.85
C CYS A 173 11.86 1.49 -7.31
N GLU A 174 12.96 0.77 -7.50
CA GLU A 174 12.89 -0.68 -7.71
C GLU A 174 12.36 -1.30 -6.41
N ASP A 175 11.16 -1.87 -6.47
CA ASP A 175 10.64 -2.66 -5.37
C ASP A 175 11.41 -3.98 -5.35
N HIS A 176 12.52 -4.03 -4.61
CA HIS A 176 13.20 -5.27 -4.30
C HIS A 176 12.42 -6.14 -3.29
N ARG A 177 11.14 -5.86 -3.02
CA ARG A 177 10.25 -6.93 -2.57
C ARG A 177 10.37 -8.05 -3.58
N TRP A 178 10.91 -9.17 -3.09
CA TRP A 178 11.08 -10.40 -3.84
C TRP A 178 9.91 -10.61 -4.81
N PRO A 179 10.12 -11.07 -6.06
CA PRO A 179 9.09 -11.20 -7.10
C PRO A 179 7.87 -12.10 -6.74
N ILE A 180 7.76 -12.56 -5.50
CA ILE A 180 6.55 -13.14 -4.92
C ILE A 180 5.50 -12.03 -4.64
N PHE A 181 5.92 -10.77 -4.44
CA PHE A 181 5.06 -9.66 -3.99
C PHE A 181 4.72 -8.59 -5.05
N ALA A 182 5.46 -8.53 -6.16
CA ALA A 182 5.31 -7.46 -7.15
C ALA A 182 4.13 -7.66 -8.13
N SER A 183 3.35 -8.73 -7.99
CA SER A 183 2.10 -8.95 -8.74
C SER A 183 0.97 -9.50 -7.87
N THR A 184 0.95 -9.14 -6.58
CA THR A 184 -0.08 -9.61 -5.64
C THR A 184 -1.20 -8.58 -5.57
N ASP A 185 -1.96 -8.43 -6.65
CA ASP A 185 -3.33 -7.96 -6.48
C ASP A 185 -4.08 -9.08 -5.74
N PRO A 186 -4.55 -8.87 -4.50
CA PRO A 186 -5.30 -9.88 -3.75
C PRO A 186 -6.50 -10.38 -4.56
N SER A 187 -7.06 -9.54 -5.44
CA SER A 187 -8.15 -9.90 -6.33
C SER A 187 -7.75 -10.99 -7.33
N SER A 188 -6.51 -10.99 -7.84
CA SER A 188 -6.03 -11.94 -8.85
C SER A 188 -5.85 -13.35 -8.30
N PHE A 189 -5.39 -13.48 -7.05
CA PHE A 189 -5.27 -14.79 -6.38
C PHE A 189 -6.64 -15.34 -5.95
N ILE A 190 -7.52 -14.48 -5.44
CA ILE A 190 -8.90 -14.84 -5.15
C ILE A 190 -9.59 -15.31 -6.44
N GLN A 191 -9.40 -14.59 -7.55
CA GLN A 191 -9.94 -14.93 -8.86
C GLN A 191 -9.37 -16.26 -9.38
N LEU A 192 -8.08 -16.52 -9.22
CA LEU A 192 -7.48 -17.80 -9.59
C LEU A 192 -8.02 -18.96 -8.74
N SER A 193 -8.21 -18.74 -7.44
CA SER A 193 -8.79 -19.75 -6.53
C SER A 193 -10.25 -20.06 -6.88
N ILE A 194 -11.04 -19.04 -7.24
CA ILE A 194 -12.42 -19.19 -7.72
C ILE A 194 -12.45 -19.92 -9.06
N CYS A 195 -11.54 -19.60 -9.99
CA CYS A 195 -11.42 -20.29 -11.27
C CYS A 195 -11.11 -21.79 -11.08
N ILE A 196 -10.19 -22.14 -10.17
CA ILE A 196 -9.85 -23.54 -9.86
C ILE A 196 -11.06 -24.28 -9.27
N LEU A 197 -11.81 -23.64 -8.36
CA LEU A 197 -13.02 -24.22 -7.78
C LEU A 197 -14.11 -24.45 -8.83
N ILE A 198 -14.37 -23.47 -9.72
CA ILE A 198 -15.35 -23.59 -10.81
C ILE A 198 -14.97 -24.71 -11.78
N LEU A 199 -13.71 -24.77 -12.20
CA LEU A 199 -13.22 -25.82 -13.11
C LEU A 199 -13.39 -27.22 -12.48
N SER A 200 -13.10 -27.35 -11.19
CA SER A 200 -13.27 -28.61 -10.48
C SER A 200 -14.75 -29.05 -10.40
N LEU A 201 -15.68 -28.11 -10.19
CA LEU A 201 -17.12 -28.36 -10.19
C LEU A 201 -17.62 -28.79 -11.58
N LEU A 202 -17.17 -28.10 -12.64
CA LEU A 202 -17.54 -28.45 -14.02
C LEU A 202 -17.07 -29.85 -14.41
N ILE A 203 -15.84 -30.23 -14.02
CA ILE A 203 -15.29 -31.57 -14.26
C ILE A 203 -16.12 -32.64 -13.55
N THR A 204 -16.48 -32.42 -12.27
CA THR A 204 -17.31 -33.39 -11.52
C THR A 204 -18.72 -33.52 -12.09
N SER A 205 -19.34 -32.42 -12.53
CA SER A 205 -20.67 -32.41 -13.15
C SER A 205 -20.69 -33.13 -14.51
N SER A 206 -19.71 -32.85 -15.37
CA SER A 206 -19.58 -33.55 -16.67
C SER A 206 -19.42 -35.06 -16.49
N MET A 207 -18.61 -35.47 -15.49
CA MET A 207 -18.37 -36.88 -15.20
C MET A 207 -19.58 -37.59 -14.60
N PHE A 208 -20.33 -36.91 -13.72
CA PHE A 208 -21.59 -37.44 -13.18
C PHE A 208 -22.64 -37.63 -14.27
N THR A 209 -22.77 -36.65 -15.17
CA THR A 209 -23.67 -36.71 -16.33
C THR A 209 -23.28 -37.85 -17.28
N ASN A 210 -21.98 -38.03 -17.57
CA ASN A 210 -21.49 -39.15 -18.38
C ASN A 210 -21.73 -40.52 -17.73
N HIS A 211 -21.64 -40.62 -16.40
CA HIS A 211 -21.96 -41.85 -15.67
C HIS A 211 -23.46 -42.18 -15.69
N LEU A 212 -24.32 -41.16 -15.57
CA LEU A 212 -25.77 -41.33 -15.68
C LEU A 212 -26.19 -41.71 -17.12
N TYR A 213 -25.57 -41.10 -18.12
CA TYR A 213 -25.86 -41.37 -19.53
C TYR A 213 -25.38 -42.76 -19.99
N LYS A 214 -24.35 -43.32 -19.35
CA LYS A 214 -23.87 -44.69 -19.63
C LYS A 214 -24.72 -45.81 -19.05
N LYS A 215 -25.83 -45.53 -18.34
CA LYS A 215 -26.83 -46.56 -18.00
C LYS A 215 -27.80 -46.74 -19.17
N PRO A 216 -27.84 -47.91 -19.85
CA PRO A 216 -28.80 -48.15 -20.92
C PRO A 216 -30.21 -48.37 -20.36
N SER A 217 -31.19 -47.71 -20.97
CA SER A 217 -32.63 -47.87 -20.73
C SER A 217 -33.16 -49.19 -21.33
N TYR A 218 -33.57 -50.11 -20.43
CA TYR A 218 -34.49 -51.27 -20.49
C TYR A 218 -34.52 -52.21 -21.72
N PRO A 219 -34.77 -53.54 -21.51
CA PRO A 219 -35.85 -54.15 -22.27
C PRO A 219 -36.85 -55.00 -21.44
N MET A 220 -38.11 -54.80 -21.84
CA MET A 220 -39.28 -55.69 -21.84
C MET A 220 -39.74 -56.39 -20.55
N SER A 221 -40.89 -55.96 -20.04
CA SER A 221 -41.76 -56.78 -19.18
C SER A 221 -42.42 -57.88 -20.01
N THR A 222 -42.19 -59.12 -19.65
CA THR A 222 -43.16 -60.21 -19.85
C THR A 222 -43.37 -60.88 -18.49
N GLU A 223 -44.32 -60.33 -17.71
CA GLU A 223 -44.93 -61.09 -16.61
C GLU A 223 -45.96 -62.08 -17.21
N GLU A 224 -45.58 -63.35 -17.16
CA GLU A 224 -46.33 -64.48 -16.59
C GLU A 224 -47.88 -64.36 -16.49
N LYS A 225 -48.63 -65.20 -17.23
CA LYS A 225 -49.39 -66.37 -16.69
C LYS A 225 -50.46 -66.98 -17.62
N LYS A 226 -50.42 -68.33 -17.64
CA LYS A 226 -51.51 -69.34 -17.54
C LYS A 226 -52.41 -69.72 -18.74
N ASN A 227 -52.24 -71.01 -19.08
CA ASN A 227 -53.21 -72.13 -19.08
C ASN A 227 -54.10 -72.43 -20.30
N SER A 228 -54.05 -73.74 -20.63
CA SER A 228 -54.96 -74.60 -21.41
C SER A 228 -54.77 -74.67 -22.92
#